data_AF-A0A9Q2RXP2-F1
#
_entry.id   AF-A0A9Q2RXP2-F1
#
_cell.length_a   1.000
_cell.length_b   1.000
_cell.length_c   1.000
_cell.angle_alpha   90.00
_cell.angle_beta   90.00
_cell.angle_gamma   90.00
#
_symmetry.space_group_name_H-M   'P 1'
#
loop_
_entity.id
_entity.type
_entity.pdbx_description
1 polymer ?
#
loop_
_entity_poly.entity_id
_entity_poly.type
_entity_poly.pdbx_seq_one_letter_code
_entity_poly.pdbx_strand_id
1 'polypeptide(L)'
;RLIASAYTDEERETWATQVDEANALTADPEADVPLISALAAADGVTAVQMAGFILANKAAFTAASAAILAAQRTLIAMDPIPDDYTNDTHWT
;
A
#
# COMPACT_ATOMS: atom_id res chain seq x y z
N ARG A 1 -6.44 -0.46 8.86
CA ARG A 1 -5.09 0.17 8.81
C ARG A 1 -4.05 -0.72 9.53
N LEU A 2 -4.08 -2.04 9.32
CA LEU A 2 -3.27 -2.99 10.11
C LEU A 2 -1.88 -3.28 9.49
N ILE A 3 -1.77 -3.17 8.16
CA ILE A 3 -0.51 -3.49 7.45
C ILE A 3 0.54 -2.37 7.65
N ALA A 4 0.10 -1.10 7.67
CA ALA A 4 1.02 0.04 7.78
C ALA A 4 1.30 0.51 9.22
N SER A 5 0.57 -0.01 10.22
CA SER A 5 0.67 0.48 11.60
C SER A 5 1.91 0.01 12.35
N ALA A 6 2.61 -1.01 11.84
CA ALA A 6 3.84 -1.52 12.42
C ALA A 6 5.09 -0.73 11.98
N TYR A 7 4.96 0.17 10.99
CA TYR A 7 6.05 0.93 10.39
C TYR A 7 6.09 2.36 10.93
N THR A 8 7.29 2.88 11.22
CA THR A 8 7.45 4.28 11.64
C THR A 8 7.09 5.24 10.51
N ASP A 9 6.87 6.50 10.83
CA ASP A 9 6.50 7.51 9.83
C ASP A 9 7.64 7.69 8.82
N GLU A 10 8.88 7.74 9.30
CA GLU A 10 10.10 7.82 8.50
C GLU A 10 10.25 6.62 7.57
N GLU A 11 9.97 5.41 8.07
CA GLU A 11 10.06 4.20 7.25
C GLU A 11 9.03 4.21 6.12
N ARG A 12 7.82 4.70 6.38
CA ARG A 12 6.77 4.84 5.36
C ARG A 12 7.12 5.86 4.28
N GLU A 13 7.85 6.93 4.63
CA GLU A 13 8.32 7.92 3.65
C GLU A 13 9.34 7.32 2.66
N THR A 14 10.14 6.34 3.10
CA THR A 14 11.12 5.66 2.24
C THR A 14 10.54 4.55 1.37
N TRP A 15 9.24 4.24 1.52
CA TRP A 15 8.67 3.03 0.93
C TRP A 15 8.70 3.00 -0.60
N ALA A 16 8.56 4.16 -1.25
CA ALA A 16 8.70 4.26 -2.70
C ALA A 16 10.11 3.84 -3.16
N THR A 17 11.15 4.31 -2.47
CA THR A 17 12.54 3.93 -2.74
C THR A 17 12.78 2.44 -2.50
N GLN A 18 12.26 1.88 -1.40
CA GLN A 18 12.38 0.45 -1.12
C GLN A 18 11.75 -0.40 -2.22
N VAL A 19 10.60 0.04 -2.74
CA VAL A 19 9.89 -0.62 -3.84
C VAL A 19 10.67 -0.53 -5.15
N ASP A 20 11.26 0.63 -5.45
CA ASP A 20 12.04 0.82 -6.67
C ASP A 20 13.31 -0.04 -6.65
N GLU A 21 14.03 -0.07 -5.53
CA GLU A 21 15.17 -0.96 -5.31
C GLU A 21 14.77 -2.44 -5.40
N ALA A 22 13.65 -2.84 -4.79
CA ALA A 22 13.17 -4.21 -4.88
C ALA A 22 12.84 -4.64 -6.32
N ASN A 23 12.25 -3.75 -7.12
CA ASN A 23 12.02 -4.00 -8.54
C ASN A 23 13.33 -4.06 -9.33
N ALA A 24 14.28 -3.17 -9.03
CA ALA A 24 15.61 -3.17 -9.65
C ALA A 24 16.34 -4.49 -9.40
N LEU A 25 16.38 -4.97 -8.15
CA LEU A 25 17.00 -6.24 -7.78
C LEU A 25 16.30 -7.46 -8.41
N THR A 26 14.98 -7.37 -8.62
CA THR A 26 14.22 -8.43 -9.30
C THR A 26 14.52 -8.48 -10.80
N ALA A 27 14.80 -7.33 -11.41
CA ALA A 27 15.13 -7.22 -12.83
C ALA A 27 16.61 -7.53 -13.12
N ASP A 28 17.50 -7.13 -12.21
CA ASP A 28 18.94 -7.32 -12.28
C ASP A 28 19.47 -7.73 -10.89
N PRO A 29 19.91 -8.98 -10.70
CA PRO A 29 20.47 -9.45 -9.43
C PRO A 29 21.70 -8.68 -8.94
N GLU A 30 22.38 -7.94 -9.83
CA GLU A 30 23.57 -7.13 -9.51
C GLU A 30 23.22 -5.64 -9.30
N ALA A 31 21.93 -5.28 -9.27
CA ALA A 31 21.50 -3.91 -9.04
C ALA A 31 21.98 -3.36 -7.70
N ASP A 32 22.43 -2.10 -7.71
CA ASP A 32 22.78 -1.39 -6.48
C ASP A 32 21.51 -1.01 -5.70
N VAL A 33 21.37 -1.59 -4.51
CA VAL A 33 20.16 -1.49 -3.68
C VAL A 33 20.52 -1.20 -2.22
N PRO A 34 21.13 -0.03 -1.95
CA PRO A 34 21.77 0.26 -0.66
C PRO A 34 20.76 0.33 0.50
N LEU A 35 19.55 0.82 0.26
CA LEU A 35 18.53 0.94 1.32
C LEU A 35 18.03 -0.44 1.75
N ILE A 36 17.54 -1.26 0.81
CA ILE A 36 17.03 -2.60 1.18
C ILE A 36 18.16 -3.52 1.63
N SER A 37 19.40 -3.30 1.18
CA SER A 37 20.57 -4.04 1.69
C SER A 37 20.83 -3.74 3.16
N ALA A 38 20.77 -2.48 3.56
CA ALA A 38 20.94 -2.07 4.96
C ALA A 38 19.79 -2.61 5.85
N LEU A 39 18.55 -2.53 5.37
CA LEU A 39 17.38 -3.06 6.08
C LEU A 39 17.45 -4.59 6.21
N ALA A 40 17.79 -5.28 5.12
CA ALA A 40 17.95 -6.74 5.13
C ALA A 40 19.03 -7.20 6.12
N ALA A 41 20.15 -6.49 6.20
CA ALA A 41 21.20 -6.76 7.16
C ALA A 41 20.75 -6.55 8.62
N ALA A 42 19.96 -5.51 8.89
CA ALA A 42 19.39 -5.26 10.22
C ALA A 42 18.40 -6.36 10.64
N ASP A 43 17.63 -6.90 9.67
CA ASP A 43 16.61 -7.92 9.89
C ASP A 43 17.14 -9.36 9.80
N GLY A 44 18.43 -9.54 9.48
CA GLY A 44 19.06 -10.86 9.39
C GLY A 44 18.60 -11.69 8.19
N VAL A 45 18.16 -11.05 7.11
CA VAL A 45 17.70 -11.67 5.86
C VAL A 45 18.57 -11.23 4.68
N THR A 46 18.43 -11.90 3.54
CA THR A 46 19.10 -11.48 2.29
C THR A 46 18.34 -10.33 1.63
N ALA A 47 19.04 -9.50 0.85
CA ALA A 47 18.41 -8.42 0.06
C ALA A 47 17.32 -8.95 -0.89
N VAL A 48 17.50 -10.15 -1.46
CA VAL A 48 16.51 -10.82 -2.31
C VAL A 48 15.25 -11.21 -1.53
N GLN A 49 15.41 -11.76 -0.31
CA GLN A 49 14.27 -12.07 0.55
C GLN A 49 13.52 -10.79 0.96
N MET A 50 14.27 -9.74 1.32
CA MET A 50 13.71 -8.44 1.66
C MET A 50 12.92 -7.83 0.49
N ALA A 51 13.47 -7.85 -0.73
CA ALA A 51 12.77 -7.44 -1.94
C ALA A 51 11.45 -8.21 -2.13
N GLY A 52 11.47 -9.52 -1.91
CA GLY A 52 10.26 -10.35 -1.94
C GLY A 52 9.20 -9.90 -0.93
N PHE A 53 9.58 -9.61 0.31
CA PHE A 53 8.67 -9.10 1.34
C PHE A 53 8.10 -7.73 0.99
N ILE A 54 8.95 -6.81 0.52
CA ILE A 54 8.53 -5.46 0.09
C ILE A 54 7.49 -5.53 -1.03
N LEU A 55 7.75 -6.34 -2.06
CA LEU A 55 6.84 -6.48 -3.20
C LEU A 55 5.53 -7.17 -2.82
N ALA A 56 5.57 -8.18 -1.94
CA ALA A 56 4.37 -8.81 -1.40
C ALA A 56 3.52 -7.81 -0.59
N ASN A 57 4.16 -7.01 0.26
CA ASN A 57 3.48 -5.96 1.04
C ASN A 57 2.90 -4.87 0.14
N LYS A 58 3.63 -4.44 -0.89
CA LYS A 58 3.12 -3.51 -1.92
C LYS A 58 1.87 -4.08 -2.59
N ALA A 59 1.91 -5.33 -3.05
CA ALA A 59 0.77 -5.96 -3.71
C ALA A 59 -0.47 -6.03 -2.80
N ALA A 60 -0.29 -6.45 -1.54
CA ALA A 60 -1.36 -6.50 -0.55
C ALA A 60 -1.97 -5.12 -0.27
N PHE A 61 -1.12 -4.10 -0.09
CA PHE A 61 -1.56 -2.73 0.13
C PHE A 61 -2.29 -2.14 -1.09
N THR A 62 -1.76 -2.36 -2.30
CA THR A 62 -2.40 -1.90 -3.53
C THR A 62 -3.77 -2.54 -3.71
N ALA A 63 -3.90 -3.85 -3.48
CA ALA A 63 -5.19 -4.54 -3.57
C ALA A 63 -6.22 -3.98 -2.58
N ALA A 64 -5.83 -3.81 -1.32
CA ALA A 64 -6.72 -3.25 -0.30
C ALA A 64 -7.12 -1.80 -0.61
N SER A 65 -6.17 -0.98 -1.04
CA SER A 65 -6.41 0.43 -1.39
C SER A 65 -7.30 0.55 -2.62
N ALA A 66 -7.06 -0.26 -3.65
CA ALA A 66 -7.88 -0.25 -4.87
C ALA A 66 -9.34 -0.57 -4.57
N ALA A 67 -9.62 -1.57 -3.70
CA ALA A 67 -10.98 -1.90 -3.30
C ALA A 67 -11.69 -0.72 -2.61
N ILE A 68 -11.00 -0.04 -1.68
CA ILE A 68 -11.55 1.12 -0.97
C ILE A 68 -11.81 2.28 -1.94
N LEU A 69 -10.84 2.61 -2.80
CA LEU A 69 -10.95 3.71 -3.74
C LEU A 69 -12.04 3.46 -4.80
N ALA A 70 -12.21 2.22 -5.25
CA ALA A 70 -13.29 1.84 -6.15
C ALA A 70 -14.68 2.00 -5.50
N ALA A 71 -14.83 1.56 -4.25
CA ALA A 71 -16.06 1.75 -3.48
C ALA A 71 -16.36 3.24 -3.26
N GLN A 72 -15.35 4.02 -2.86
CA GLN A 72 -15.46 5.48 -2.70
C GLN A 72 -15.93 6.14 -4.00
N ARG A 73 -15.33 5.79 -5.14
CA ARG A 73 -15.69 6.36 -6.44
C ARG A 73 -17.14 6.04 -6.82
N THR A 74 -17.61 4.84 -6.48
CA THR A 74 -19.01 4.44 -6.67
C THR A 74 -19.94 5.30 -5.81
N LEU A 75 -19.64 5.47 -4.52
CA LEU A 75 -20.44 6.29 -3.60
C LEU A 75 -20.51 7.76 -4.04
N ILE A 76 -19.38 8.35 -4.45
CA ILE A 76 -19.35 9.73 -4.96
C ILE A 76 -20.16 9.88 -6.25
N ALA A 77 -20.16 8.85 -7.10
CA ALA A 77 -20.90 8.86 -8.36
C ALA A 77 -22.42 8.62 -8.20
N MET A 78 -22.89 8.21 -7.02
CA MET A 78 -24.31 7.98 -6.74
C MET A 78 -25.09 9.27 -6.44
N ASP A 79 -24.45 10.45 -6.46
CA ASP A 79 -25.10 11.75 -6.21
C ASP A 79 -25.92 12.27 -7.41
N PRO A 80 -27.04 12.99 -7.17
CA PRO A 80 -27.28 13.74 -5.94
C PRO A 80 -28.00 12.93 -4.85
N ILE A 81 -27.72 13.30 -3.59
CA ILE A 81 -28.54 13.01 -2.42
C ILE A 81 -30.00 13.23 -2.84
N PRO A 82 -30.87 12.21 -2.76
CA PRO A 82 -32.28 12.36 -3.09
C PRO A 82 -32.88 13.53 -2.31
N ASP A 83 -33.63 14.42 -2.97
CA ASP A 83 -34.19 15.64 -2.35
C ASP A 83 -35.08 15.34 -1.11
N ASP A 84 -35.50 14.09 -0.97
CA ASP A 84 -36.31 13.54 0.11
C ASP A 84 -35.49 12.88 1.23
N TYR A 85 -34.16 13.05 1.28
CA TYR A 85 -33.32 12.48 2.35
C TYR A 85 -33.69 12.98 3.76
N THR A 86 -34.45 14.08 3.87
CA THR A 86 -35.01 14.60 5.11
C THR A 86 -36.46 14.15 5.36
N ASN A 87 -37.04 13.35 4.47
CA ASN A 87 -38.44 12.92 4.55
C ASN A 87 -38.55 11.51 5.16
N ASP A 88 -39.22 11.42 6.30
CA ASP A 88 -39.42 10.22 7.11
C ASP A 88 -40.64 9.36 6.68
N THR A 89 -41.32 9.75 5.59
CA THR A 89 -42.55 9.07 5.09
C THR A 89 -42.36 7.57 4.80
N HIS A 90 -41.14 7.08 4.57
CA HIS A 90 -40.85 5.67 4.28
C HIS A 90 -40.44 4.82 5.50
N TRP A 91 -40.37 5.42 6.70
CA TRP A 91 -39.83 4.79 7.92
C TRP A 91 -40.87 4.64 9.04
N THR A 92 -42.17 4.78 8.74
CA THR A 92 -43.30 4.56 9.69
C THR A 92 -43.96 3.20 9.52
#